data_AF-A0A8J2WPK0-F1
#
_entry.id   AF-A0A8J2WPK0-F1
#
_cell.length_a   1.000
_cell.length_b   1.000
_cell.length_c   1.000
_cell.angle_alpha   90.00
_cell.angle_beta   90.00
_cell.angle_gamma   90.00
#
_symmetry.space_group_name_H-M   'P 1'
#
loop_
_entity.id
_entity.type
_entity.pdbx_description
1 polymer ?
#
loop_
_entity_poly.entity_id
_entity_poly.type
_entity_poly.pdbx_seq_one_letter_code
_entity_poly.pdbx_strand_id
1 'polypeptide(L)'
;MIRLTIFHVMTILVLIWPGQILAAELTMEQEFQHLKENFIELRDILALKKSRLETLELKVMQHDLLEEKIAQLERKIIRLEAKDKQCEILAEKVSQLDIVLEKQGQTSHQLQNGKNSIIMSRTCREVRDGDPSLTSGMYWIDPDGQGIGDGPIYVYCDMATGSTSVLHDSEGPMNVGHCTDPGCYSRAINYSASQRQIGALAELSKECHQSIQYDCNYAPLEFNGVTYSWWNDKEGNAKFFWTGSDSSVHTCQCGIDGNCIDPNAKCNCDATLPIPQVDSGVITDKEILPISRLNFGRTPLETSSGIHTLGRYECTGKVAIVGMPTSCEDLWRIGHSLSGLYLVLEGEIVKNVYCNFTKLPSDAGFQSLIGYAEVKPKPTYFGIPTSCANLKATGHTSSGLYSVMGTAKVESIFCDFTKLPSDASFQKWIGYNDVKSAAAYFYVQRSNAHFNQTKTPIPFDVEKLNAGGAFNLNSGKFTTPVKGKYFFTASGIPDFPASSSARQNMDIGLYKNGGLMGAAHQLMQIFMATSFRNQRTVRVLMNMDHWLPYFNQ
;
A
#
# COMPACT_ATOMS: atom_id res chain seq x y z
N MET A 1 4.97 -106.12 -13.89
CA MET A 1 4.80 -106.29 -15.35
C MET A 1 5.90 -105.49 -16.06
N ILE A 2 6.82 -106.20 -16.73
CA ILE A 2 7.57 -105.92 -17.99
C ILE A 2 7.77 -104.42 -18.39
N ARG A 3 8.95 -103.87 -18.75
CA ARG A 3 9.89 -104.29 -19.82
C ARG A 3 11.21 -103.44 -19.85
N LEU A 4 12.32 -104.13 -20.21
CA LEU A 4 13.42 -103.82 -21.16
C LEU A 4 14.46 -102.68 -20.90
N THR A 5 15.76 -102.99 -20.66
CA THR A 5 16.95 -103.07 -21.59
C THR A 5 17.70 -101.73 -21.77
N ILE A 6 19.03 -101.57 -21.92
CA ILE A 6 20.23 -102.42 -22.09
C ILE A 6 21.48 -101.54 -21.79
N PHE A 7 22.51 -102.14 -21.18
CA PHE A 7 23.88 -101.64 -20.99
C PHE A 7 24.76 -101.92 -22.22
N HIS A 8 25.70 -101.06 -22.62
CA HIS A 8 26.97 -101.34 -23.37
C HIS A 8 27.77 -100.01 -23.43
N VAL A 9 28.80 -99.77 -22.62
CA VAL A 9 30.23 -100.12 -22.79
C VAL A 9 30.76 -99.79 -24.20
N MET A 10 31.47 -98.66 -24.29
CA MET A 10 32.29 -98.26 -25.44
C MET A 10 33.77 -98.37 -25.05
N THR A 11 34.43 -99.35 -25.66
CA THR A 11 35.87 -99.60 -25.69
C THR A 11 36.45 -99.02 -26.99
N ILE A 12 37.49 -98.19 -26.92
CA ILE A 12 38.53 -98.15 -27.97
C ILE A 12 39.91 -98.15 -27.28
N LEU A 13 40.68 -99.19 -27.64
CA LEU A 13 42.08 -99.50 -27.31
C LEU A 13 43.04 -98.36 -27.73
N VAL A 14 44.01 -97.96 -26.90
CA VAL A 14 45.38 -98.54 -26.75
C VAL A 14 46.18 -98.58 -28.06
N LEU A 15 47.10 -97.62 -28.20
CA LEU A 15 48.40 -97.83 -28.84
C LEU A 15 49.50 -97.43 -27.84
N ILE A 16 50.37 -98.38 -27.51
CA ILE A 16 51.49 -98.27 -26.57
C ILE A 16 52.81 -98.28 -27.37
N TRP A 17 53.59 -97.22 -27.17
CA TRP A 17 55.08 -97.10 -27.15
C TRP A 17 55.91 -97.07 -28.45
N PRO A 18 57.18 -96.55 -28.40
CA PRO A 18 57.89 -95.83 -27.31
C PRO A 18 58.49 -94.47 -27.76
N GLY A 19 58.47 -93.48 -26.88
CA GLY A 19 59.14 -92.20 -27.13
C GLY A 19 59.55 -91.53 -25.83
N GLN A 20 60.79 -91.81 -25.42
CA GLN A 20 61.67 -91.02 -24.56
C GLN A 20 61.14 -90.51 -23.20
N ILE A 21 61.80 -91.02 -22.17
CA ILE A 21 62.04 -90.33 -20.90
C ILE A 21 62.57 -88.92 -21.19
N LEU A 22 61.89 -87.90 -20.66
CA LEU A 22 62.45 -86.60 -20.26
C LEU A 22 61.44 -85.96 -19.30
N ALA A 23 61.46 -86.40 -18.05
CA ALA A 23 61.09 -85.49 -16.97
C ALA A 23 62.16 -84.39 -17.00
N ALA A 24 61.78 -83.19 -17.43
CA ALA A 24 62.65 -82.03 -17.29
C ALA A 24 62.77 -81.74 -15.80
N GLU A 25 63.80 -82.27 -15.15
CA GLU A 25 64.28 -81.73 -13.88
C GLU A 25 64.68 -80.27 -14.16
N LEU A 26 63.88 -79.33 -13.65
CA LEU A 26 64.20 -77.92 -13.69
C LEU A 26 65.55 -77.76 -12.98
N THR A 27 66.51 -77.14 -13.66
CA THR A 27 67.80 -76.84 -13.03
C THR A 27 67.57 -75.90 -11.83
N MET A 28 68.35 -76.03 -10.74
CA MET A 28 68.25 -75.18 -9.53
C MET A 28 68.16 -73.67 -9.84
N GLU A 29 68.78 -73.23 -10.94
CA GLU A 29 68.71 -71.84 -11.41
C GLU A 29 67.32 -71.44 -11.94
N GLN A 30 66.62 -72.36 -12.62
CA GLN A 30 65.26 -72.13 -13.11
C GLN A 30 64.24 -72.08 -11.96
N GLU A 31 64.40 -72.93 -10.93
CA GLU A 31 63.55 -72.86 -9.73
C GLU A 31 63.76 -71.56 -8.95
N PHE A 32 65.02 -71.12 -8.83
CA PHE A 32 65.35 -69.86 -8.18
C PHE A 32 64.78 -68.65 -8.94
N GLN A 33 64.82 -68.70 -10.28
CA GLN A 33 64.26 -67.62 -11.09
C GLN A 33 62.73 -67.59 -11.06
N HIS A 34 62.09 -68.76 -11.06
CA HIS A 34 60.65 -68.86 -10.87
C HIS A 34 60.22 -68.37 -9.48
N LEU A 35 61.01 -68.65 -8.44
CA LEU A 35 60.77 -68.15 -7.09
C LEU A 35 60.87 -66.61 -7.01
N LYS A 36 61.82 -66.01 -7.74
CA LYS A 36 61.95 -64.55 -7.82
C LYS A 36 60.77 -63.90 -8.54
N GLU A 37 60.30 -64.47 -9.64
CA GLU A 37 59.12 -63.99 -10.36
C GLU A 37 57.88 -64.05 -9.46
N ASN A 38 57.66 -65.18 -8.77
CA ASN A 38 56.57 -65.34 -7.82
C ASN A 38 56.66 -64.33 -6.65
N PHE A 39 57.87 -64.00 -6.19
CA PHE A 39 58.06 -63.00 -5.13
C PHE A 39 57.76 -61.57 -5.61
N ILE A 40 58.12 -61.23 -6.84
CA ILE A 40 57.80 -59.94 -7.46
C ILE A 40 56.28 -59.80 -7.62
N GLU A 41 55.62 -60.82 -8.15
CA GLU A 41 54.16 -60.84 -8.32
C GLU A 41 53.43 -60.70 -6.97
N LEU A 42 53.89 -61.43 -5.95
CA LEU A 42 53.32 -61.34 -4.60
C LEU A 42 53.48 -59.92 -4.03
N ARG A 43 54.66 -59.30 -4.20
CA ARG A 43 54.92 -57.92 -3.76
C ARG A 43 53.99 -56.93 -4.43
N ASP A 44 53.77 -57.05 -5.73
CA ASP A 44 52.94 -56.14 -6.51
C ASP A 44 51.44 -56.30 -6.14
N ILE A 45 50.99 -57.53 -5.89
CA ILE A 45 49.64 -57.80 -5.32
C ILE A 45 49.49 -57.14 -3.93
N LEU A 46 50.52 -57.23 -3.09
CA LEU A 46 50.51 -56.64 -1.75
C LEU A 46 50.43 -55.11 -1.82
N ALA A 47 51.15 -54.48 -2.74
CA ALA A 47 51.09 -53.04 -2.98
C ALA A 47 49.71 -52.60 -3.47
N LEU A 48 49.10 -53.36 -4.40
CA LEU A 48 47.75 -53.08 -4.90
C LEU A 48 46.69 -53.22 -3.80
N LYS A 49 46.77 -54.29 -2.99
CA LYS A 49 45.84 -54.51 -1.88
C LYS A 49 45.97 -53.41 -0.82
N LYS A 50 47.19 -52.94 -0.54
CA LYS A 50 47.43 -51.83 0.38
C LYS A 50 46.76 -50.53 -0.12
N SER A 51 46.93 -50.18 -1.39
CA SER A 51 46.28 -48.99 -1.98
C SER A 51 44.74 -49.09 -1.95
N ARG A 52 44.18 -50.28 -2.21
CA ARG A 52 42.73 -50.51 -2.09
C ARG A 52 42.23 -50.38 -0.65
N LEU A 53 43.04 -50.80 0.33
CA LEU A 53 42.71 -50.68 1.76
C LEU A 53 42.65 -49.22 2.18
N GLU A 54 43.66 -48.41 1.83
CA GLU A 54 43.70 -46.97 2.10
C GLU A 54 42.48 -46.24 1.47
N THR A 55 42.08 -46.64 0.26
CA THR A 55 40.88 -46.09 -0.40
C THR A 55 39.59 -46.51 0.32
N LEU A 56 39.53 -47.74 0.84
CA LEU A 56 38.39 -48.23 1.61
C LEU A 56 38.25 -47.48 2.93
N GLU A 57 39.35 -47.28 3.66
CA GLU A 57 39.38 -46.54 4.91
C GLU A 57 38.83 -45.11 4.73
N LEU A 58 39.20 -44.44 3.65
CA LEU A 58 38.71 -43.09 3.34
C LEU A 58 37.20 -43.07 3.03
N LYS A 59 36.69 -44.12 2.37
CA LYS A 59 35.24 -44.27 2.10
C LYS A 59 34.45 -44.58 3.38
N VAL A 60 35.01 -45.36 4.30
CA VAL A 60 34.39 -45.64 5.60
C VAL A 60 34.26 -44.35 6.40
N MET A 61 35.33 -43.55 6.49
CA MET A 61 35.27 -42.23 7.16
C MET A 61 34.22 -41.29 6.56
N GLN A 62 34.03 -41.31 5.25
CA GLN A 62 33.00 -40.51 4.58
C GLN A 62 31.58 -41.03 4.87
N HIS A 63 31.41 -42.34 5.06
CA HIS A 63 30.14 -42.94 5.46
C HIS A 63 29.77 -42.55 6.89
N ASP A 64 30.73 -42.60 7.82
CA ASP A 64 30.54 -42.19 9.22
C ASP A 64 30.06 -40.72 9.33
N LEU A 65 30.66 -39.82 8.53
CA LEU A 65 30.24 -38.42 8.45
C LEU A 65 28.82 -38.25 7.89
N LEU A 66 28.44 -39.09 6.92
CA LEU A 66 27.11 -39.07 6.33
C LEU A 66 26.05 -39.57 7.33
N GLU A 67 26.36 -40.63 8.09
CA GLU A 67 25.51 -41.13 9.17
C GLU A 67 25.26 -40.06 10.24
N GLU A 68 26.29 -39.30 10.63
CA GLU A 68 26.13 -38.22 11.60
C GLU A 68 25.21 -37.10 11.07
N LYS A 69 25.34 -36.74 9.78
CA LYS A 69 24.45 -35.77 9.13
C LYS A 69 23.02 -36.27 9.03
N ILE A 70 22.81 -37.56 8.73
CA ILE A 70 21.49 -38.19 8.70
C ILE A 70 20.86 -38.10 10.09
N ALA A 71 21.59 -38.48 11.15
CA ALA A 71 21.11 -38.38 12.52
C ALA A 71 20.77 -36.93 12.92
N GLN A 72 21.50 -35.94 12.42
CA GLN A 72 21.19 -34.53 12.64
C GLN A 72 19.92 -34.08 11.91
N LEU A 73 19.70 -34.56 10.69
CA LEU A 73 18.48 -34.30 9.91
C LEU A 73 17.26 -34.95 10.54
N GLU A 74 17.37 -36.19 11.00
CA GLU A 74 16.29 -36.89 11.72
C GLU A 74 15.85 -36.12 12.98
N ARG A 75 16.80 -35.60 13.76
CA ARG A 75 16.49 -34.72 14.90
C ARG A 75 15.75 -33.45 14.49
N LYS A 76 16.10 -32.86 13.33
CA LYS A 76 15.38 -31.69 12.80
C LYS A 76 13.97 -32.04 12.35
N ILE A 77 13.78 -33.19 11.69
CA ILE A 77 12.47 -33.68 11.24
C ILE A 77 11.55 -33.88 12.45
N ILE A 78 12.00 -34.57 13.49
CA ILE A 78 11.21 -34.75 14.73
C ILE A 78 10.78 -33.41 15.34
N ARG A 79 11.67 -32.40 15.33
CA ARG A 79 11.35 -31.06 15.83
C ARG A 79 10.36 -30.32 14.92
N LEU A 80 10.41 -30.52 13.61
CA LEU A 80 9.46 -29.96 12.66
C LEU A 80 8.08 -30.63 12.78
N GLU A 81 8.02 -31.96 12.89
CA GLU A 81 6.78 -32.71 13.13
C GLU A 81 6.11 -32.30 14.45
N ALA A 82 6.89 -32.03 15.49
CA ALA A 82 6.36 -31.50 16.74
C ALA A 82 5.73 -30.09 16.57
N LYS A 83 6.35 -29.24 15.75
CA LYS A 83 5.80 -27.92 15.41
C LYS A 83 4.55 -28.03 14.53
N ASP A 84 4.52 -28.98 13.61
CA ASP A 84 3.38 -29.21 12.71
C ASP A 84 2.14 -29.65 13.51
N LYS A 85 2.30 -30.61 14.43
CA LYS A 85 1.25 -30.97 15.40
C LYS A 85 0.78 -29.79 16.24
N GLN A 86 1.69 -28.89 16.63
CA GLN A 86 1.33 -27.69 17.37
C GLN A 86 0.52 -26.71 16.50
N CYS A 87 0.82 -26.60 15.20
CA CYS A 87 0.04 -25.83 14.24
C CYS A 87 -1.34 -26.43 14.00
N GLU A 88 -1.48 -27.76 13.91
CA GLU A 88 -2.79 -28.43 13.79
C GLU A 88 -3.69 -28.15 15.00
N ILE A 89 -3.14 -28.27 16.22
CA ILE A 89 -3.87 -27.94 17.45
C ILE A 89 -4.27 -26.46 17.47
N LEU A 90 -3.40 -25.58 16.97
CA LEU A 90 -3.71 -24.16 16.87
C LEU A 90 -4.81 -23.90 15.83
N ALA A 91 -4.78 -24.58 14.68
CA ALA A 91 -5.79 -24.48 13.64
C ALA A 91 -7.17 -24.98 14.13
N GLU A 92 -7.21 -26.07 14.89
CA GLU A 92 -8.45 -26.56 15.51
C GLU A 92 -8.99 -25.55 16.54
N LYS A 93 -8.12 -24.96 17.36
CA LYS A 93 -8.52 -23.89 18.30
C LYS A 93 -9.03 -22.65 17.57
N VAL A 94 -8.40 -22.25 16.47
CA VAL A 94 -8.86 -21.13 15.63
C VAL A 94 -10.23 -21.45 15.03
N SER A 95 -10.43 -22.65 14.48
CA SER A 95 -11.73 -23.09 13.96
C SER A 95 -12.82 -23.09 15.04
N GLN A 96 -12.50 -23.51 16.27
CA GLN A 96 -13.44 -23.41 17.38
C GLN A 96 -13.72 -21.96 17.79
N LEU A 97 -12.72 -21.07 17.75
CA LEU A 97 -12.93 -19.64 17.94
C LEU A 97 -13.81 -19.05 16.83
N ASP A 98 -13.63 -19.46 15.57
CA ASP A 98 -14.44 -18.99 14.44
C ASP A 98 -15.90 -19.40 14.60
N ILE A 99 -16.18 -20.63 15.04
CA ILE A 99 -17.56 -21.09 15.36
C ILE A 99 -18.15 -20.28 16.53
N VAL A 100 -17.34 -19.89 17.52
CA VAL A 100 -17.77 -19.05 18.63
C VAL A 100 -18.03 -17.60 18.16
N LEU A 101 -17.19 -17.07 17.27
CA LEU A 101 -17.35 -15.77 16.63
C LEU A 101 -18.59 -15.74 15.73
N GLU A 102 -18.88 -16.80 14.98
CA GLU A 102 -20.10 -16.94 14.17
C GLU A 102 -21.35 -17.02 15.04
N LYS A 103 -21.32 -17.73 16.17
CA LYS A 103 -22.42 -17.76 17.14
C LYS A 103 -22.63 -16.39 17.82
N GLN A 104 -21.57 -15.64 18.10
CA GLN A 104 -21.66 -14.24 18.54
C GLN A 104 -22.18 -13.33 17.41
N GLY A 105 -21.85 -13.62 16.15
CA GLY A 105 -22.39 -12.95 14.96
C GLY A 105 -23.88 -13.19 14.76
N GLN A 106 -24.39 -14.40 14.97
CA GLN A 106 -25.82 -14.72 14.87
C GLN A 106 -26.64 -14.15 16.04
N THR A 107 -26.09 -14.14 17.26
CA THR A 107 -26.73 -13.41 18.39
C THR A 107 -26.74 -11.89 18.16
N SER A 108 -25.87 -11.39 17.29
CA SER A 108 -25.86 -9.98 16.84
C SER A 108 -26.93 -9.68 15.79
N HIS A 109 -27.43 -10.66 15.04
CA HIS A 109 -28.44 -10.48 14.00
C HIS A 109 -29.88 -10.33 14.53
N GLN A 110 -30.14 -10.58 15.82
CA GLN A 110 -31.40 -10.18 16.47
C GLN A 110 -31.30 -8.86 17.26
N LEU A 111 -30.16 -8.15 17.17
CA LEU A 111 -29.96 -6.79 17.69
C LEU A 111 -29.59 -5.78 16.57
N GLN A 112 -29.92 -6.09 15.31
CA GLN A 112 -29.68 -5.20 14.16
C GLN A 112 -30.79 -4.17 13.91
N ASN A 113 -31.66 -3.89 14.89
CA ASN A 113 -32.57 -2.75 14.85
C ASN A 113 -32.12 -1.55 15.71
N GLY A 114 -30.84 -1.45 16.06
CA GLY A 114 -30.35 -0.29 16.82
C GLY A 114 -28.86 -0.21 17.13
N LYS A 115 -27.94 -0.66 16.26
CA LYS A 115 -26.49 -0.52 16.49
C LYS A 115 -25.92 0.69 15.74
N ASN A 116 -25.47 1.69 16.49
CA ASN A 116 -24.57 2.75 16.03
C ASN A 116 -23.30 2.10 15.45
N SER A 117 -22.98 2.42 14.19
CA SER A 117 -21.75 2.01 13.50
C SER A 117 -20.53 2.54 14.24
N ILE A 118 -19.65 1.65 14.71
CA ILE A 118 -18.33 2.01 15.26
C ILE A 118 -17.50 2.54 14.09
N ILE A 119 -17.12 3.82 14.08
CA ILE A 119 -16.29 4.37 13.01
C ILE A 119 -14.87 3.79 13.12
N MET A 120 -14.45 3.08 12.08
CA MET A 120 -13.12 2.49 11.97
C MET A 120 -12.13 3.56 11.49
N SER A 121 -10.93 3.58 12.06
CA SER A 121 -9.84 4.46 11.60
C SER A 121 -9.32 4.01 10.24
N ARG A 122 -8.84 4.93 9.39
CA ARG A 122 -8.40 4.60 8.03
C ARG A 122 -6.95 4.14 7.96
N THR A 123 -6.14 4.49 8.94
CA THR A 123 -4.71 4.11 9.01
C THR A 123 -4.30 3.81 10.45
N CYS A 124 -3.21 3.05 10.64
CA CYS A 124 -2.63 2.85 11.97
C CYS A 124 -2.18 4.16 12.62
N ARG A 125 -1.80 5.14 11.81
CA ARG A 125 -1.46 6.48 12.28
C ARG A 125 -2.66 7.15 12.95
N GLU A 126 -3.84 7.07 12.34
CA GLU A 126 -5.09 7.58 12.92
C GLU A 126 -5.47 6.83 14.20
N VAL A 127 -5.26 5.51 14.25
CA VAL A 127 -5.44 4.70 15.47
C VAL A 127 -4.56 5.22 16.61
N ARG A 128 -3.27 5.40 16.34
CA ARG A 128 -2.29 5.89 17.32
C ARG A 128 -2.57 7.32 17.77
N ASP A 129 -2.88 8.22 16.84
CA ASP A 129 -3.21 9.61 17.17
C ASP A 129 -4.54 9.68 17.96
N GLY A 130 -5.42 8.70 17.77
CA GLY A 130 -6.66 8.52 18.52
C GLY A 130 -6.49 7.97 19.94
N ASP A 131 -5.50 7.11 20.19
CA ASP A 131 -5.13 6.65 21.52
C ASP A 131 -3.63 6.30 21.58
N PRO A 132 -2.79 7.22 22.09
CA PRO A 132 -1.35 7.00 22.19
C PRO A 132 -0.93 5.92 23.21
N SER A 133 -1.85 5.39 24.01
CA SER A 133 -1.55 4.32 24.98
C SER A 133 -1.60 2.92 24.36
N LEU A 134 -2.09 2.80 23.13
CA LEU A 134 -2.15 1.54 22.41
C LEU A 134 -0.76 1.00 22.07
N THR A 135 -0.62 -0.32 22.13
CA THR A 135 0.63 -1.03 21.84
C THR A 135 0.67 -1.56 20.40
N SER A 136 1.86 -1.75 19.85
CA SER A 136 2.01 -2.34 18.51
C SER A 136 1.40 -3.74 18.44
N GLY A 137 0.74 -4.06 17.33
CA GLY A 137 -0.06 -5.27 17.20
C GLY A 137 -0.93 -5.29 15.95
N MET A 138 -1.85 -6.24 15.88
CA MET A 138 -2.76 -6.37 14.74
C MET A 138 -4.07 -5.60 14.99
N TYR A 139 -4.48 -4.77 14.04
CA TYR A 139 -5.66 -3.91 14.14
C TYR A 139 -6.49 -3.97 12.85
N TRP A 140 -7.79 -3.73 13.00
CA TRP A 140 -8.67 -3.45 11.87
C TRP A 140 -8.59 -1.96 11.53
N ILE A 141 -8.42 -1.65 10.24
CA ILE A 141 -8.50 -0.30 9.69
C ILE A 141 -9.33 -0.34 8.41
N ASP A 142 -9.84 0.81 7.99
CA ASP A 142 -10.66 0.93 6.78
C ASP A 142 -10.19 2.09 5.88
N PRO A 143 -9.06 1.90 5.14
CA PRO A 143 -8.43 2.96 4.35
C PRO A 143 -9.34 3.66 3.32
N ASP A 144 -10.15 2.93 2.55
CA ASP A 144 -11.05 3.53 1.56
C ASP A 144 -12.31 4.17 2.19
N GLY A 145 -12.62 3.78 3.43
CA GLY A 145 -13.51 4.48 4.34
C GLY A 145 -14.77 3.68 4.67
N GLN A 146 -15.30 3.92 5.87
CA GLN A 146 -16.40 3.10 6.38
C GLN A 146 -17.63 3.04 5.47
N GLY A 147 -17.95 1.82 5.03
CA GLY A 147 -19.12 1.54 4.18
C GLY A 147 -18.94 2.03 2.73
N ILE A 148 -17.71 2.32 2.33
CA ILE A 148 -17.33 2.74 0.98
C ILE A 148 -16.45 1.64 0.40
N GLY A 149 -16.78 1.13 -0.79
CA GLY A 149 -15.91 0.16 -1.45
C GLY A 149 -15.85 -1.19 -0.74
N ASP A 150 -14.65 -1.60 -0.35
CA ASP A 150 -14.38 -2.91 0.24
C ASP A 150 -14.49 -2.87 1.77
N GLY A 151 -14.57 -4.03 2.41
CA GLY A 151 -14.59 -4.09 3.88
C GLY A 151 -13.26 -3.71 4.53
N PRO A 152 -13.24 -3.47 5.85
CA PRO A 152 -12.01 -3.20 6.61
C PRO A 152 -10.95 -4.28 6.42
N ILE A 153 -9.68 -3.91 6.58
CA ILE A 153 -8.52 -4.79 6.45
C ILE A 153 -7.84 -5.01 7.79
N TYR A 154 -7.24 -6.19 7.98
CA TYR A 154 -6.51 -6.56 9.19
C TYR A 154 -5.00 -6.46 8.94
N VAL A 155 -4.37 -5.51 9.62
CA VAL A 155 -2.98 -5.08 9.37
C VAL A 155 -2.18 -5.04 10.66
N TYR A 156 -0.86 -5.05 10.53
CA TYR A 156 0.02 -4.77 11.67
C TYR A 156 0.22 -3.27 11.81
N CYS A 157 -0.08 -2.73 12.99
CA CYS A 157 0.23 -1.36 13.36
C CYS A 157 1.44 -1.33 14.28
N ASP A 158 2.48 -0.63 13.87
CA ASP A 158 3.53 -0.23 14.80
C ASP A 158 3.13 1.08 15.47
N MET A 159 2.71 1.03 16.74
CA MET A 159 2.30 2.21 17.49
C MET A 159 3.48 3.08 17.91
N ALA A 160 4.74 2.60 17.84
CA ALA A 160 5.88 3.47 18.07
C ALA A 160 6.03 4.49 16.94
N THR A 161 5.96 4.04 15.68
CA THR A 161 6.15 4.87 14.48
C THR A 161 4.84 5.39 13.89
N GLY A 162 3.71 4.71 14.15
CA GLY A 162 2.42 4.93 13.51
C GLY A 162 2.32 4.27 12.13
N SER A 163 3.20 3.30 11.85
CA SER A 163 3.29 2.59 10.58
C SER A 163 2.18 1.57 10.40
N THR A 164 1.76 1.35 9.16
CA THR A 164 0.80 0.34 8.74
C THR A 164 1.48 -0.69 7.85
N SER A 165 1.53 -1.95 8.25
CA SER A 165 2.08 -3.06 7.43
C SER A 165 0.99 -4.02 6.98
N VAL A 166 0.85 -4.18 5.67
CA VAL A 166 -0.07 -5.12 5.02
C VAL A 166 0.60 -6.47 4.81
N LEU A 167 -0.07 -7.54 5.22
CA LEU A 167 0.45 -8.90 5.19
C LEU A 167 0.30 -9.52 3.79
N HIS A 168 1.14 -10.52 3.49
CA HIS A 168 1.01 -11.33 2.27
C HIS A 168 1.51 -12.77 2.47
N ASP A 169 1.25 -13.63 1.48
CA ASP A 169 1.52 -15.07 1.51
C ASP A 169 2.99 -15.47 1.20
N SER A 170 3.94 -14.52 1.26
CA SER A 170 5.33 -14.74 0.83
C SER A 170 6.36 -14.01 1.69
N GLU A 171 6.07 -13.83 2.98
CA GLU A 171 6.93 -13.10 3.93
C GLU A 171 8.17 -13.89 4.38
N GLY A 172 8.16 -15.22 4.23
CA GLY A 172 9.27 -16.09 4.62
C GLY A 172 10.25 -16.37 3.47
N PRO A 173 11.48 -16.84 3.76
CA PRO A 173 12.44 -17.21 2.73
C PRO A 173 11.91 -18.35 1.85
N MET A 174 11.93 -18.16 0.53
CA MET A 174 11.47 -19.14 -0.45
C MET A 174 12.58 -19.53 -1.42
N ASN A 175 12.78 -20.84 -1.59
CA ASN A 175 13.77 -21.38 -2.50
C ASN A 175 13.25 -21.33 -3.95
N VAL A 176 14.06 -20.79 -4.85
CA VAL A 176 13.82 -20.73 -6.30
C VAL A 176 13.88 -22.11 -6.95
N GLY A 177 14.66 -23.03 -6.39
CA GLY A 177 14.93 -24.34 -6.96
C GLY A 177 15.84 -24.27 -8.19
N HIS A 178 15.78 -25.31 -9.03
CA HIS A 178 16.51 -25.35 -10.30
C HIS A 178 15.67 -24.75 -11.42
N CYS A 179 16.15 -23.63 -11.95
CA CYS A 179 15.48 -22.82 -12.93
C CYS A 179 16.52 -22.16 -13.83
N THR A 180 16.73 -22.71 -15.02
CA THR A 180 17.79 -22.25 -15.95
C THR A 180 17.37 -21.05 -16.77
N ASP A 181 16.13 -21.03 -17.27
CA ASP A 181 15.63 -20.00 -18.16
C ASP A 181 15.29 -18.69 -17.41
N PRO A 182 15.31 -17.53 -18.09
CA PRO A 182 14.89 -16.26 -17.50
C PRO A 182 13.47 -16.35 -16.90
N GLY A 183 13.35 -16.06 -15.61
CA GLY A 183 12.07 -16.05 -14.89
C GLY A 183 11.27 -17.36 -14.91
N CYS A 184 11.89 -18.52 -15.14
CA CYS A 184 11.13 -19.79 -15.07
C CYS A 184 10.55 -20.06 -13.67
N TYR A 185 11.17 -19.51 -12.63
CA TYR A 185 10.56 -19.40 -11.32
C TYR A 185 9.75 -18.11 -11.27
N SER A 186 8.47 -18.23 -10.96
CA SER A 186 7.57 -17.08 -10.81
C SER A 186 6.66 -17.28 -9.61
N ARG A 187 6.66 -16.30 -8.70
CA ARG A 187 5.84 -16.28 -7.49
C ARG A 187 4.95 -15.04 -7.50
N ALA A 188 3.66 -15.24 -7.69
CA ALA A 188 2.67 -14.20 -7.46
C ALA A 188 2.53 -13.93 -5.95
N ILE A 189 2.36 -12.67 -5.57
CA ILE A 189 2.22 -12.23 -4.19
C ILE A 189 0.75 -11.94 -3.91
N ASN A 190 0.16 -12.67 -2.96
CA ASN A 190 -1.22 -12.47 -2.54
C ASN A 190 -1.25 -11.71 -1.21
N TYR A 191 -1.64 -10.44 -1.27
CA TYR A 191 -1.83 -9.60 -0.08
C TYR A 191 -3.14 -9.95 0.63
N SER A 192 -3.16 -9.77 1.95
CA SER A 192 -4.36 -9.95 2.78
C SER A 192 -5.42 -8.87 2.56
N ALA A 193 -5.06 -7.77 1.89
CA ALA A 193 -5.91 -6.64 1.57
C ALA A 193 -6.16 -6.54 0.06
N SER A 194 -7.31 -5.99 -0.32
CA SER A 194 -7.62 -5.73 -1.73
C SER A 194 -6.74 -4.60 -2.29
N GLN A 195 -6.53 -4.60 -3.60
CA GLN A 195 -5.79 -3.54 -4.28
C GLN A 195 -6.43 -2.15 -4.04
N ARG A 196 -7.75 -2.11 -3.87
CA ARG A 196 -8.50 -0.90 -3.56
C ARG A 196 -8.11 -0.33 -2.19
N GLN A 197 -8.10 -1.18 -1.16
CA GLN A 197 -7.70 -0.80 0.19
C GLN A 197 -6.21 -0.42 0.28
N ILE A 198 -5.34 -1.16 -0.41
CA ILE A 198 -3.90 -0.86 -0.51
C ILE A 198 -3.67 0.49 -1.19
N GLY A 199 -4.38 0.77 -2.29
CA GLY A 199 -4.31 2.05 -2.99
C GLY A 199 -4.76 3.21 -2.10
N ALA A 200 -5.89 3.05 -1.40
CA ALA A 200 -6.37 4.07 -0.46
C ALA A 200 -5.39 4.31 0.69
N LEU A 201 -4.80 3.25 1.25
CA LEU A 201 -3.76 3.36 2.28
C LEU A 201 -2.54 4.14 1.76
N ALA A 202 -2.09 3.85 0.54
CA ALA A 202 -1.00 4.57 -0.10
C ALA A 202 -1.32 6.06 -0.26
N GLU A 203 -2.54 6.41 -0.67
CA GLU A 203 -2.98 7.80 -0.85
C GLU A 203 -3.06 8.61 0.45
N LEU A 204 -3.39 7.95 1.56
CA LEU A 204 -3.44 8.57 2.89
C LEU A 204 -2.04 8.72 3.52
N SER A 205 -1.09 7.91 3.08
CA SER A 205 0.25 7.84 3.65
C SER A 205 1.22 8.75 2.92
N LYS A 206 2.21 9.26 3.67
CA LYS A 206 3.24 10.13 3.09
C LYS A 206 4.15 9.34 2.16
N GLU A 207 4.58 8.18 2.62
CA GLU A 207 5.51 7.29 1.93
C GLU A 207 5.12 5.84 2.19
N CYS A 208 5.43 4.97 1.24
CA CYS A 208 5.29 3.53 1.40
C CYS A 208 6.54 2.85 0.85
N HIS A 209 6.91 1.72 1.45
CA HIS A 209 8.09 0.99 1.08
C HIS A 209 7.90 -0.51 1.23
N GLN A 210 8.72 -1.27 0.52
CA GLN A 210 8.74 -2.72 0.60
C GLN A 210 10.17 -3.24 0.46
N SER A 211 10.60 -4.07 1.41
CA SER A 211 11.94 -4.66 1.36
C SER A 211 11.96 -5.93 0.51
N ILE A 212 13.07 -6.15 -0.17
CA ILE A 212 13.34 -7.35 -0.96
C ILE A 212 14.76 -7.81 -0.69
N GLN A 213 14.95 -9.11 -0.56
CA GLN A 213 16.25 -9.74 -0.39
C GLN A 213 16.36 -10.97 -1.29
N TYR A 214 17.54 -11.17 -1.87
CA TYR A 214 17.90 -12.35 -2.62
C TYR A 214 19.26 -12.89 -2.15
N ASP A 215 19.22 -14.09 -1.58
CA ASP A 215 20.39 -14.87 -1.20
C ASP A 215 20.72 -15.84 -2.36
N CYS A 216 21.92 -15.75 -2.90
CA CYS A 216 22.29 -16.40 -4.15
C CYS A 216 23.62 -17.14 -4.04
N ASN A 217 23.75 -18.21 -4.81
CA ASN A 217 25.00 -18.94 -5.03
C ASN A 217 25.04 -19.35 -6.49
N TYR A 218 25.98 -18.82 -7.27
CA TYR A 218 26.06 -19.03 -8.71
C TYR A 218 24.72 -18.77 -9.46
N ALA A 219 23.97 -17.76 -9.00
CA ALA A 219 22.62 -17.43 -9.44
C ALA A 219 22.49 -15.91 -9.69
N PRO A 220 23.05 -15.40 -10.81
CA PRO A 220 23.01 -13.98 -11.12
C PRO A 220 21.60 -13.49 -11.48
N LEU A 221 21.34 -12.20 -11.20
CA LEU A 221 20.12 -11.52 -11.59
C LEU A 221 20.20 -11.09 -13.06
N GLU A 222 21.39 -10.67 -13.50
CA GLU A 222 21.74 -10.40 -14.90
C GLU A 222 23.06 -11.09 -15.27
N PHE A 223 23.12 -11.74 -16.43
CA PHE A 223 24.32 -12.40 -16.90
C PHE A 223 24.51 -12.20 -18.41
N ASN A 224 25.69 -11.72 -18.81
CA ASN A 224 26.03 -11.44 -20.22
C ASN A 224 24.98 -10.55 -20.95
N GLY A 225 24.43 -9.55 -20.25
CA GLY A 225 23.41 -8.65 -20.80
C GLY A 225 22.02 -9.27 -20.95
N VAL A 226 21.81 -10.48 -20.45
CA VAL A 226 20.50 -11.13 -20.36
C VAL A 226 20.01 -11.03 -18.92
N THR A 227 18.84 -10.44 -18.73
CA THR A 227 18.20 -10.36 -17.42
C THR A 227 17.44 -11.65 -17.12
N TYR A 228 17.77 -12.30 -16.01
CA TYR A 228 17.17 -13.57 -15.59
C TYR A 228 16.14 -13.39 -14.48
N SER A 229 16.21 -12.28 -13.76
CA SER A 229 15.38 -12.00 -12.58
C SER A 229 14.80 -10.59 -12.63
N TRP A 230 13.54 -10.45 -12.22
CA TRP A 230 12.83 -9.17 -12.14
C TRP A 230 11.62 -9.30 -11.23
N TRP A 231 11.12 -8.17 -10.72
CA TRP A 231 9.85 -8.12 -10.02
C TRP A 231 8.81 -7.35 -10.84
N ASN A 232 7.53 -7.52 -10.54
CA ASN A 232 6.46 -6.79 -11.20
C ASN A 232 5.82 -5.77 -10.27
N ASP A 233 5.54 -4.58 -10.78
CA ASP A 233 4.79 -3.53 -10.07
C ASP A 233 3.31 -3.91 -9.88
N LYS A 234 2.55 -3.05 -9.18
CA LYS A 234 1.13 -3.28 -8.90
C LYS A 234 0.27 -3.39 -10.16
N GLU A 235 0.72 -2.83 -11.30
CA GLU A 235 0.09 -2.97 -12.63
C GLU A 235 0.59 -4.19 -13.42
N GLY A 236 1.62 -4.89 -12.92
CA GLY A 236 2.20 -6.07 -13.57
C GLY A 236 3.37 -5.78 -14.52
N ASN A 237 3.87 -4.55 -14.61
CA ASN A 237 5.03 -4.23 -15.44
C ASN A 237 6.33 -4.69 -14.76
N ALA A 238 7.26 -5.23 -15.54
CA ALA A 238 8.56 -5.68 -15.05
C ALA A 238 9.45 -4.51 -14.61
N LYS A 239 10.16 -4.68 -13.49
CA LYS A 239 11.13 -3.76 -12.92
C LYS A 239 12.42 -4.52 -12.58
N PHE A 240 13.56 -3.87 -12.82
CA PHE A 240 14.88 -4.52 -12.79
C PHE A 240 15.80 -3.98 -11.71
N PHE A 241 15.44 -2.87 -11.06
CA PHE A 241 16.18 -2.33 -9.92
C PHE A 241 15.77 -3.06 -8.64
N TRP A 242 16.68 -3.20 -7.69
CA TRP A 242 16.43 -3.96 -6.45
C TRP A 242 16.43 -3.08 -5.19
N THR A 243 16.56 -1.76 -5.34
CA THR A 243 16.52 -0.78 -4.24
C THR A 243 16.13 0.62 -4.73
N GLY A 244 15.49 1.42 -3.89
CA GLY A 244 15.13 2.81 -4.17
C GLY A 244 13.90 2.97 -5.07
N SER A 245 13.99 3.89 -6.04
CA SER A 245 12.87 4.31 -6.90
C SER A 245 13.26 4.45 -8.39
N ASP A 246 14.40 3.90 -8.83
CA ASP A 246 14.84 4.00 -10.23
C ASP A 246 14.14 2.97 -11.11
N SER A 247 13.14 3.40 -11.88
CA SER A 247 12.31 2.50 -12.69
C SER A 247 12.99 1.74 -13.85
N SER A 248 14.26 1.99 -14.18
CA SER A 248 14.81 1.54 -15.47
C SER A 248 16.15 0.80 -15.45
N VAL A 249 16.96 0.93 -14.39
CA VAL A 249 18.33 0.40 -14.39
C VAL A 249 18.44 -0.83 -13.48
N HIS A 250 18.96 -1.94 -14.02
CA HIS A 250 19.38 -3.10 -13.22
C HIS A 250 20.49 -2.68 -12.27
N THR A 251 20.21 -2.60 -10.96
CA THR A 251 21.12 -2.13 -9.92
C THR A 251 20.63 -2.56 -8.54
N CYS A 252 21.57 -2.94 -7.68
CA CYS A 252 21.34 -3.25 -6.27
C CYS A 252 22.01 -2.24 -5.35
N GLN A 253 21.75 -2.31 -4.04
CA GLN A 253 22.31 -1.37 -3.07
C GLN A 253 23.84 -1.31 -3.12
N CYS A 254 24.53 -2.45 -3.24
CA CYS A 254 25.99 -2.45 -3.33
C CYS A 254 26.53 -1.75 -4.58
N GLY A 255 25.76 -1.78 -5.67
CA GLY A 255 26.12 -1.14 -6.94
C GLY A 255 26.04 0.38 -6.85
N ILE A 256 25.04 0.89 -6.12
CA ILE A 256 24.92 2.31 -5.78
C ILE A 256 26.04 2.74 -4.84
N ASP A 257 26.32 1.95 -3.82
CA ASP A 257 27.32 2.25 -2.81
C ASP A 257 28.77 2.05 -3.31
N GLY A 258 28.94 1.40 -4.47
CA GLY A 258 30.25 1.09 -5.06
C GLY A 258 31.06 0.07 -4.25
N ASN A 259 30.39 -0.81 -3.51
CA ASN A 259 31.00 -1.75 -2.58
C ASN A 259 30.62 -3.23 -2.84
N CYS A 260 30.11 -3.55 -4.03
CA CYS A 260 29.88 -4.94 -4.42
C CYS A 260 31.18 -5.77 -4.38
N ILE A 261 31.05 -7.08 -4.15
CA ILE A 261 32.18 -8.01 -4.08
C ILE A 261 33.02 -8.01 -5.37
N ASP A 262 32.37 -7.90 -6.53
CA ASP A 262 33.02 -7.61 -7.80
C ASP A 262 32.79 -6.12 -8.13
N PRO A 263 33.85 -5.30 -8.20
CA PRO A 263 33.74 -3.88 -8.54
C PRO A 263 33.11 -3.58 -9.91
N ASN A 264 33.06 -4.57 -10.82
CA ASN A 264 32.43 -4.42 -12.14
C ASN A 264 30.97 -4.88 -12.17
N ALA A 265 30.49 -5.55 -11.12
CA ALA A 265 29.12 -6.01 -11.01
C ALA A 265 28.22 -4.93 -10.42
N LYS A 266 26.94 -4.93 -10.83
CA LYS A 266 25.92 -4.00 -10.30
C LYS A 266 25.21 -4.53 -9.05
N CYS A 267 25.37 -5.81 -8.79
CA CYS A 267 24.80 -6.57 -7.67
C CYS A 267 25.79 -7.66 -7.25
N ASN A 268 25.80 -8.07 -5.99
CA ASN A 268 26.69 -9.13 -5.50
C ASN A 268 26.41 -10.48 -6.18
N CYS A 269 25.13 -10.77 -6.46
CA CYS A 269 24.72 -12.00 -7.14
C CYS A 269 25.21 -12.08 -8.59
N ASP A 270 25.44 -10.94 -9.23
CA ASP A 270 25.92 -10.88 -10.62
C ASP A 270 27.42 -11.20 -10.75
N ALA A 271 28.15 -11.25 -9.63
CA ALA A 271 29.55 -11.69 -9.63
C ALA A 271 29.71 -13.17 -10.04
N THR A 272 28.62 -13.94 -10.11
CA THR A 272 28.60 -15.36 -10.53
C THR A 272 29.57 -16.26 -9.78
N LEU A 273 29.76 -15.96 -8.49
CA LEU A 273 30.66 -16.74 -7.64
C LEU A 273 29.96 -18.00 -7.11
N PRO A 274 30.66 -19.13 -7.01
CA PRO A 274 30.16 -20.36 -6.39
C PRO A 274 30.26 -20.30 -4.86
N ILE A 275 29.93 -19.14 -4.28
CA ILE A 275 29.83 -18.90 -2.84
C ILE A 275 28.52 -18.16 -2.54
N PRO A 276 27.92 -18.35 -1.36
CA PRO A 276 26.74 -17.60 -0.96
C PRO A 276 27.01 -16.09 -0.94
N GLN A 277 26.16 -15.31 -1.60
CA GLN A 277 26.13 -13.86 -1.66
C GLN A 277 24.72 -13.35 -1.38
N VAL A 278 24.58 -12.06 -1.08
CA VAL A 278 23.29 -11.44 -0.76
C VAL A 278 23.19 -10.08 -1.42
N ASP A 279 22.04 -9.82 -2.03
CA ASP A 279 21.57 -8.49 -2.40
C ASP A 279 20.29 -8.19 -1.63
N SER A 280 20.25 -7.05 -0.94
CA SER A 280 19.07 -6.57 -0.24
C SER A 280 18.80 -5.11 -0.59
N GLY A 281 17.54 -4.73 -0.55
CA GLY A 281 17.13 -3.35 -0.85
C GLY A 281 15.71 -3.05 -0.42
N VAL A 282 15.36 -1.78 -0.49
CA VAL A 282 14.04 -1.28 -0.13
C VAL A 282 13.51 -0.47 -1.30
N ILE A 283 12.41 -0.91 -1.88
CA ILE A 283 11.70 -0.16 -2.91
C ILE A 283 10.89 0.93 -2.20
N THR A 284 11.01 2.18 -2.66
CA THR A 284 10.41 3.37 -2.01
C THR A 284 9.44 4.12 -2.91
N ASP A 285 9.30 3.70 -4.17
CA ASP A 285 8.36 4.32 -5.10
C ASP A 285 6.92 3.82 -4.85
N LYS A 286 6.15 4.66 -4.17
CA LYS A 286 4.74 4.41 -3.84
C LYS A 286 3.85 4.25 -5.08
N GLU A 287 4.22 4.85 -6.21
CA GLU A 287 3.40 4.83 -7.42
C GLU A 287 3.40 3.48 -8.12
N ILE A 288 4.39 2.64 -7.86
CA ILE A 288 4.51 1.29 -8.46
C ILE A 288 4.34 0.16 -7.44
N LEU A 289 4.43 0.48 -6.14
CA LEU A 289 4.22 -0.49 -5.06
C LEU A 289 2.72 -0.77 -4.79
N PRO A 290 2.38 -1.96 -4.28
CA PRO A 290 3.27 -3.02 -3.81
C PRO A 290 3.79 -3.96 -4.91
N ILE A 291 4.81 -4.76 -4.61
CA ILE A 291 5.34 -5.80 -5.50
C ILE A 291 4.28 -6.88 -5.71
N SER A 292 3.88 -7.14 -6.95
CA SER A 292 2.83 -8.12 -7.28
C SER A 292 3.37 -9.51 -7.62
N ARG A 293 4.63 -9.60 -8.06
CA ARG A 293 5.27 -10.85 -8.47
C ARG A 293 6.78 -10.76 -8.39
N LEU A 294 7.41 -11.89 -8.08
CA LEU A 294 8.86 -12.10 -8.12
C LEU A 294 9.20 -13.18 -9.14
N ASN A 295 10.21 -12.92 -9.96
CA ASN A 295 10.66 -13.84 -11.00
C ASN A 295 12.17 -14.00 -10.90
N PHE A 296 12.63 -15.25 -10.92
CA PHE A 296 14.04 -15.60 -10.80
C PHE A 296 14.40 -16.67 -11.82
N GLY A 297 15.68 -16.74 -12.17
CA GLY A 297 16.22 -17.75 -13.05
C GLY A 297 17.71 -17.99 -12.83
N ARG A 298 18.33 -18.64 -13.80
CA ARG A 298 19.76 -18.90 -13.87
C ARG A 298 20.35 -19.72 -12.71
N THR A 299 19.64 -20.72 -12.21
CA THR A 299 20.13 -21.75 -11.27
C THR A 299 20.34 -23.13 -11.95
N PRO A 300 21.26 -23.28 -12.92
CA PRO A 300 21.40 -24.50 -13.73
C PRO A 300 22.16 -25.65 -13.07
N LEU A 301 22.91 -25.39 -11.99
CA LEU A 301 23.75 -26.39 -11.32
C LEU A 301 23.05 -26.90 -10.06
N GLU A 302 23.32 -28.16 -9.68
CA GLU A 302 22.87 -28.68 -8.37
C GLU A 302 23.46 -27.89 -7.19
N THR A 303 24.63 -27.28 -7.38
CA THR A 303 25.28 -26.41 -6.40
C THR A 303 24.77 -24.97 -6.43
N SER A 304 24.05 -24.57 -7.48
CA SER A 304 23.48 -23.23 -7.56
C SER A 304 22.20 -23.15 -6.74
N SER A 305 22.01 -22.02 -6.05
CA SER A 305 20.83 -21.81 -5.21
C SER A 305 20.42 -20.34 -5.25
N GLY A 306 19.10 -20.11 -5.21
CA GLY A 306 18.52 -18.79 -5.00
C GLY A 306 17.43 -18.89 -3.95
N ILE A 307 17.44 -17.98 -2.98
CA ILE A 307 16.41 -17.85 -1.95
C ILE A 307 15.99 -16.39 -1.92
N HIS A 308 14.70 -16.12 -2.09
CA HIS A 308 14.17 -14.76 -1.99
C HIS A 308 13.35 -14.59 -0.72
N THR A 309 13.36 -13.37 -0.20
CA THR A 309 12.51 -12.95 0.93
C THR A 309 11.91 -11.60 0.58
N LEU A 310 10.59 -11.48 0.74
CA LEU A 310 9.85 -10.24 0.50
C LEU A 310 9.26 -9.73 1.82
N GLY A 311 9.56 -8.49 2.17
CA GLY A 311 8.97 -7.84 3.32
C GLY A 311 7.53 -7.38 3.06
N ARG A 312 6.81 -7.11 4.15
CA ARG A 312 5.47 -6.54 4.09
C ARG A 312 5.45 -5.20 3.36
N TYR A 313 4.31 -4.89 2.75
CA TYR A 313 4.08 -3.56 2.21
C TYR A 313 3.76 -2.61 3.38
N GLU A 314 4.61 -1.62 3.59
CA GLU A 314 4.57 -0.76 4.75
C GLU A 314 4.36 0.70 4.34
N CYS A 315 3.40 1.38 4.97
CA CYS A 315 3.06 2.77 4.70
C CYS A 315 3.10 3.59 5.99
N THR A 316 3.71 4.77 5.92
CA THR A 316 3.92 5.64 7.08
C THR A 316 3.63 7.11 6.80
N GLY A 317 3.51 7.86 7.90
CA GLY A 317 3.26 9.29 7.86
C GLY A 317 1.84 9.65 7.43
N LYS A 318 1.60 10.96 7.29
CA LYS A 318 0.34 11.52 6.81
C LYS A 318 0.65 12.60 5.80
N VAL A 319 -0.09 12.65 4.69
CA VAL A 319 0.03 13.75 3.73
C VAL A 319 -0.39 15.05 4.40
N ALA A 320 0.54 16.01 4.49
CA ALA A 320 0.29 17.30 5.12
C ALA A 320 -0.29 18.28 4.08
N ILE A 321 -1.58 18.60 4.20
CA ILE A 321 -2.21 19.65 3.40
C ILE A 321 -2.05 20.98 4.15
N VAL A 322 -1.19 21.86 3.64
CA VAL A 322 -0.94 23.19 4.21
C VAL A 322 -1.79 24.22 3.48
N GLY A 323 -2.77 24.79 4.18
CA GLY A 323 -3.62 25.85 3.62
C GLY A 323 -5.00 25.36 3.24
N MET A 324 -5.61 26.02 2.25
CA MET A 324 -6.90 25.63 1.70
C MET A 324 -6.72 24.39 0.80
N PRO A 325 -7.55 23.34 0.96
CA PRO A 325 -7.51 22.18 0.07
C PRO A 325 -7.64 22.59 -1.40
N THR A 326 -6.86 21.96 -2.28
CA THR A 326 -6.84 22.28 -3.71
C THR A 326 -7.74 21.36 -4.54
N SER A 327 -8.19 20.26 -3.94
CA SER A 327 -9.02 19.25 -4.57
C SER A 327 -9.91 18.51 -3.55
N CYS A 328 -10.87 17.73 -4.05
CA CYS A 328 -11.60 16.73 -3.29
C CYS A 328 -10.67 15.67 -2.71
N GLU A 329 -9.54 15.41 -3.36
CA GLU A 329 -8.55 14.43 -2.89
C GLU A 329 -7.85 14.95 -1.64
N ASP A 330 -7.49 16.24 -1.60
CA ASP A 330 -6.97 16.88 -0.39
C ASP A 330 -8.00 16.85 0.74
N LEU A 331 -9.27 17.14 0.43
CA LEU A 331 -10.37 17.06 1.39
C LEU A 331 -10.53 15.64 1.95
N TRP A 332 -10.46 14.63 1.09
CA TRP A 332 -10.51 13.24 1.49
C TRP A 332 -9.31 12.86 2.37
N ARG A 333 -8.09 13.24 2.00
CA ARG A 333 -6.87 13.01 2.80
C ARG A 333 -6.98 13.60 4.22
N ILE A 334 -7.56 14.79 4.38
CA ILE A 334 -7.76 15.40 5.71
C ILE A 334 -8.96 14.84 6.49
N GLY A 335 -9.68 13.85 5.94
CA GLY A 335 -10.73 13.11 6.64
C GLY A 335 -12.17 13.43 6.23
N HIS A 336 -12.39 14.26 5.19
CA HIS A 336 -13.75 14.46 4.72
C HIS A 336 -14.30 13.18 4.07
N SER A 337 -15.46 12.73 4.57
CA SER A 337 -16.11 11.47 4.16
C SER A 337 -17.55 11.65 3.66
N LEU A 338 -18.14 12.85 3.77
CA LEU A 338 -19.50 13.12 3.31
C LEU A 338 -19.53 13.74 1.92
N SER A 339 -20.12 13.06 0.93
CA SER A 339 -20.29 13.63 -0.41
C SER A 339 -21.04 14.97 -0.39
N GLY A 340 -20.68 15.92 -1.24
CA GLY A 340 -21.36 17.21 -1.36
C GLY A 340 -20.52 18.33 -1.95
N LEU A 341 -20.99 19.57 -1.78
CA LEU A 341 -20.32 20.77 -2.29
C LEU A 341 -19.22 21.25 -1.35
N TYR A 342 -18.05 21.51 -1.91
CA TYR A 342 -16.86 21.98 -1.22
C TYR A 342 -16.18 23.13 -1.97
N LEU A 343 -15.46 23.95 -1.21
CA LEU A 343 -14.60 25.00 -1.74
C LEU A 343 -13.17 24.46 -1.83
N VAL A 344 -12.56 24.57 -3.00
CA VAL A 344 -11.15 24.19 -3.23
C VAL A 344 -10.39 25.31 -3.93
N LEU A 345 -9.09 25.40 -3.71
CA LEU A 345 -8.22 26.42 -4.29
C LEU A 345 -7.49 25.89 -5.52
N GLU A 346 -7.58 26.57 -6.66
CA GLU A 346 -6.78 26.25 -7.84
C GLU A 346 -6.08 27.54 -8.33
N GLY A 347 -4.76 27.60 -8.14
CA GLY A 347 -4.00 28.84 -8.28
C GLY A 347 -4.43 29.87 -7.22
N GLU A 348 -4.92 31.04 -7.67
CA GLU A 348 -5.45 32.09 -6.79
C GLU A 348 -7.00 32.12 -6.75
N ILE A 349 -7.67 31.14 -7.35
CA ILE A 349 -9.13 31.15 -7.54
C ILE A 349 -9.79 30.06 -6.68
N VAL A 350 -10.83 30.44 -5.95
CA VAL A 350 -11.65 29.50 -5.19
C VAL A 350 -12.73 28.89 -6.11
N LYS A 351 -12.78 27.57 -6.21
CA LYS A 351 -13.77 26.81 -6.98
C LYS A 351 -14.80 26.15 -6.08
N ASN A 352 -16.03 26.05 -6.57
CA ASN A 352 -17.07 25.19 -6.01
C ASN A 352 -17.03 23.84 -6.74
N VAL A 353 -16.67 22.79 -6.02
CA VAL A 353 -16.63 21.42 -6.53
C VAL A 353 -17.62 20.54 -5.79
N TYR A 354 -18.18 19.55 -6.45
CA TYR A 354 -18.88 18.45 -5.81
C TYR A 354 -17.91 17.31 -5.62
N CYS A 355 -17.68 16.91 -4.37
CA CYS A 355 -16.90 15.75 -4.01
C CYS A 355 -17.82 14.58 -3.74
N ASN A 356 -17.60 13.46 -4.42
CA ASN A 356 -18.28 12.20 -4.16
C ASN A 356 -17.37 11.23 -3.40
N PHE A 357 -17.42 11.28 -2.07
CA PHE A 357 -16.59 10.43 -1.21
C PHE A 357 -17.08 8.99 -1.08
N THR A 358 -18.14 8.59 -1.80
CA THR A 358 -18.44 7.16 -2.00
C THR A 358 -17.53 6.51 -3.04
N LYS A 359 -16.62 7.28 -3.65
CA LYS A 359 -15.67 6.86 -4.67
C LYS A 359 -14.25 7.15 -4.18
N LEU A 360 -13.26 6.44 -4.71
CA LEU A 360 -11.85 6.74 -4.45
C LEU A 360 -11.37 7.92 -5.31
N PRO A 361 -10.27 8.59 -4.92
CA PRO A 361 -9.67 9.67 -5.71
C PRO A 361 -9.40 9.33 -7.18
N SER A 362 -9.01 8.08 -7.45
CA SER A 362 -8.75 7.55 -8.79
C SER A 362 -10.01 7.26 -9.61
N ASP A 363 -11.19 7.19 -8.98
CA ASP A 363 -12.43 6.82 -9.64
C ASP A 363 -13.04 8.01 -10.41
N ALA A 364 -13.55 7.75 -11.61
CA ALA A 364 -14.25 8.76 -12.40
C ALA A 364 -15.45 9.37 -11.64
N GLY A 365 -15.55 10.69 -11.63
CA GLY A 365 -16.62 11.42 -10.94
C GLY A 365 -16.44 11.53 -9.43
N PHE A 366 -15.26 11.22 -8.89
CA PHE A 366 -14.86 11.57 -7.53
C PHE A 366 -14.94 13.09 -7.28
N GLN A 367 -14.53 13.89 -8.26
CA GLN A 367 -14.66 15.34 -8.26
C GLN A 367 -15.41 15.81 -9.50
N SER A 368 -16.37 16.72 -9.33
CA SER A 368 -17.05 17.42 -10.43
C SER A 368 -17.00 18.92 -10.21
N LEU A 369 -16.58 19.68 -11.22
CA LEU A 369 -16.64 21.14 -11.17
C LEU A 369 -18.10 21.59 -11.27
N ILE A 370 -18.57 22.32 -10.26
CA ILE A 370 -19.93 22.87 -10.25
C ILE A 370 -19.92 24.33 -10.70
N GLY A 371 -18.84 25.06 -10.36
CA GLY A 371 -18.60 26.41 -10.83
C GLY A 371 -17.41 27.05 -10.14
N TYR A 372 -17.13 28.30 -10.49
CA TYR A 372 -16.13 29.11 -9.81
C TYR A 372 -16.85 29.93 -8.73
N ALA A 373 -16.26 30.08 -7.55
CA ALA A 373 -16.65 31.20 -6.70
C ALA A 373 -16.14 32.45 -7.44
N GLU A 374 -17.02 33.41 -7.73
CA GLU A 374 -16.66 34.56 -8.58
C GLU A 374 -15.51 35.38 -7.96
N VAL A 375 -14.27 35.07 -8.36
CA VAL A 375 -13.08 35.88 -8.12
C VAL A 375 -12.52 36.23 -9.49
N LYS A 376 -12.77 37.44 -9.97
CA LYS A 376 -12.10 37.98 -11.16
C LYS A 376 -10.75 38.55 -10.75
N PRO A 377 -9.60 38.00 -11.20
CA PRO A 377 -8.29 38.53 -10.86
C PRO A 377 -7.97 39.74 -11.76
N LYS A 378 -7.79 40.90 -11.12
CA LYS A 378 -7.30 42.19 -11.63
C LYS A 378 -8.06 42.86 -12.82
N PRO A 379 -8.59 44.09 -12.63
CA PRO A 379 -9.29 44.81 -13.67
C PRO A 379 -8.32 45.46 -14.68
N THR A 380 -8.46 45.10 -15.96
CA THR A 380 -7.75 45.75 -17.09
C THR A 380 -8.47 47.02 -17.59
N TYR A 381 -9.41 47.55 -16.80
CA TYR A 381 -10.02 48.86 -16.99
C TYR A 381 -10.38 49.41 -15.59
N PHE A 382 -9.76 50.54 -15.21
CA PHE A 382 -10.07 51.20 -13.94
C PHE A 382 -11.36 52.01 -14.10
N GLY A 383 -12.47 51.31 -13.99
CA GLY A 383 -13.81 51.88 -14.02
C GLY A 383 -14.86 50.83 -14.37
N ILE A 384 -16.10 51.04 -13.95
CA ILE A 384 -17.22 50.29 -14.51
C ILE A 384 -17.59 51.01 -15.82
N PRO A 385 -17.71 50.33 -16.97
CA PRO A 385 -18.17 50.95 -18.22
C PRO A 385 -19.45 51.75 -17.98
N THR A 386 -19.57 52.95 -18.53
CA THR A 386 -20.73 53.84 -18.27
C THR A 386 -21.76 53.82 -19.40
N SER A 387 -21.45 53.11 -20.51
CA SER A 387 -22.28 53.07 -21.71
C SER A 387 -21.96 51.86 -22.61
N CYS A 388 -22.85 51.57 -23.56
CA CYS A 388 -22.63 50.63 -24.66
C CYS A 388 -21.43 51.02 -25.52
N ALA A 389 -21.14 52.32 -25.68
CA ALA A 389 -19.96 52.78 -26.40
C ALA A 389 -18.67 52.38 -25.68
N ASN A 390 -18.62 52.48 -24.34
CA ASN A 390 -17.50 51.97 -23.55
C ASN A 390 -17.39 50.44 -23.59
N LEU A 391 -18.53 49.74 -23.57
CA LEU A 391 -18.53 48.27 -23.70
C LEU A 391 -17.99 47.82 -25.06
N LYS A 392 -18.39 48.50 -26.15
CA LYS A 392 -17.86 48.24 -27.50
C LYS A 392 -16.36 48.54 -27.61
N ALA A 393 -15.89 49.62 -26.99
CA ALA A 393 -14.46 49.97 -26.94
C ALA A 393 -13.61 49.01 -26.08
N THR A 394 -14.24 48.30 -25.12
CA THR A 394 -13.58 47.23 -24.34
C THR A 394 -13.68 45.85 -24.99
N GLY A 395 -14.20 45.77 -26.23
CA GLY A 395 -14.21 44.55 -27.04
C GLY A 395 -15.53 43.77 -27.03
N HIS A 396 -16.62 44.32 -26.49
CA HIS A 396 -17.93 43.65 -26.54
C HIS A 396 -18.57 43.82 -27.92
N THR A 397 -18.97 42.70 -28.55
CA THR A 397 -19.56 42.67 -29.90
C THR A 397 -20.97 42.08 -29.98
N SER A 398 -21.46 41.46 -28.91
CA SER A 398 -22.78 40.80 -28.88
C SER A 398 -23.88 41.72 -28.32
N SER A 399 -25.01 41.88 -29.01
CA SER A 399 -26.14 42.65 -28.47
C SER A 399 -26.75 41.96 -27.24
N GLY A 400 -27.19 42.71 -26.23
CA GLY A 400 -27.68 42.13 -24.98
C GLY A 400 -27.84 43.12 -23.83
N LEU A 401 -28.24 42.61 -22.66
CA LEU A 401 -28.32 43.36 -21.40
C LEU A 401 -26.94 43.40 -20.72
N TYR A 402 -26.51 44.60 -20.33
CA TYR A 402 -25.23 44.88 -19.72
C TYR A 402 -25.38 45.79 -18.50
N SER A 403 -24.57 45.53 -17.47
CA SER A 403 -24.47 46.39 -16.30
C SER A 403 -23.40 47.45 -16.52
N VAL A 404 -23.79 48.72 -16.44
CA VAL A 404 -22.93 49.90 -16.54
C VAL A 404 -23.03 50.75 -15.27
N MET A 405 -22.08 51.63 -15.04
CA MET A 405 -22.17 52.60 -13.94
C MET A 405 -22.87 53.86 -14.42
N GLY A 406 -24.03 54.15 -13.84
CA GLY A 406 -24.72 55.42 -13.98
C GLY A 406 -24.08 56.52 -13.12
N THR A 407 -24.76 57.66 -13.00
CA THR A 407 -24.25 58.83 -12.25
C THR A 407 -24.04 58.56 -10.76
N ALA A 408 -24.78 57.61 -10.18
CA ALA A 408 -24.70 57.26 -8.75
C ALA A 408 -24.78 55.77 -8.42
N LYS A 409 -25.33 54.93 -9.32
CA LYS A 409 -25.59 53.50 -9.07
C LYS A 409 -25.37 52.68 -10.34
N VAL A 410 -25.19 51.38 -10.20
CA VAL A 410 -25.09 50.47 -11.34
C VAL A 410 -26.46 50.35 -12.02
N GLU A 411 -26.46 50.51 -13.33
CA GLU A 411 -27.61 50.50 -14.21
C GLU A 411 -27.52 49.30 -15.15
N SER A 412 -28.64 48.61 -15.35
CA SER A 412 -28.84 47.68 -16.46
C SER A 412 -29.26 48.47 -17.69
N ILE A 413 -28.48 48.34 -18.76
CA ILE A 413 -28.77 48.88 -20.08
C ILE A 413 -28.81 47.74 -21.09
N PHE A 414 -29.57 47.86 -22.16
CA PHE A 414 -29.50 46.98 -23.31
C PHE A 414 -28.66 47.65 -24.39
N CYS A 415 -27.65 46.95 -24.91
CA CYS A 415 -26.80 47.39 -26.00
C CYS A 415 -27.13 46.61 -27.27
N ASP A 416 -27.40 47.30 -28.36
CA ASP A 416 -27.54 46.70 -29.69
C ASP A 416 -26.30 47.02 -30.54
N PHE A 417 -25.30 46.13 -30.52
CA PHE A 417 -24.06 46.34 -31.26
C PHE A 417 -24.18 46.11 -32.77
N THR A 418 -25.34 45.65 -33.25
CA THR A 418 -25.67 45.64 -34.68
C THR A 418 -25.93 47.05 -35.22
N LYS A 419 -26.17 48.02 -34.33
CA LYS A 419 -26.41 49.43 -34.65
C LYS A 419 -25.15 50.27 -34.53
N LEU A 420 -25.15 51.40 -35.23
CA LEU A 420 -24.10 52.40 -35.09
C LEU A 420 -24.26 53.14 -33.75
N PRO A 421 -23.17 53.57 -33.09
CA PRO A 421 -23.25 54.29 -31.82
C PRO A 421 -24.08 55.58 -31.82
N SER A 422 -24.31 56.15 -33.02
CA SER A 422 -25.16 57.33 -33.24
C SER A 422 -26.66 57.02 -33.29
N ASP A 423 -27.05 55.75 -33.34
CA ASP A 423 -28.45 55.32 -33.41
C ASP A 423 -29.10 55.36 -32.01
N ALA A 424 -30.30 55.92 -31.91
CA ALA A 424 -31.05 55.99 -30.65
C ALA A 424 -31.38 54.60 -30.06
N SER A 425 -31.38 53.55 -30.88
CA SER A 425 -31.60 52.16 -30.48
C SER A 425 -30.31 51.42 -30.07
N PHE A 426 -29.14 52.04 -30.21
CA PHE A 426 -27.85 51.46 -29.85
C PHE A 426 -27.73 51.16 -28.34
N GLN A 427 -28.33 52.02 -27.51
CA GLN A 427 -28.34 51.88 -26.05
C GLN A 427 -29.73 52.21 -25.52
N LYS A 428 -30.30 51.28 -24.75
CA LYS A 428 -31.59 51.48 -24.06
C LYS A 428 -31.41 51.27 -22.57
N TRP A 429 -31.85 52.21 -21.74
CA TRP A 429 -31.86 52.03 -20.30
C TRP A 429 -32.98 51.06 -19.86
N ILE A 430 -32.68 50.16 -18.93
CA ILE A 430 -33.59 49.09 -18.51
C ILE A 430 -33.93 49.20 -17.02
N GLY A 431 -32.96 49.52 -16.16
CA GLY A 431 -33.20 49.65 -14.72
C GLY A 431 -31.92 49.80 -13.91
N TYR A 432 -31.99 49.74 -12.58
CA TYR A 432 -30.81 49.67 -11.70
C TYR A 432 -30.49 48.22 -11.36
N ASN A 433 -29.21 47.87 -11.35
CA ASN A 433 -28.74 46.56 -10.95
C ASN A 433 -27.98 46.68 -9.62
N ASP A 434 -28.39 45.93 -8.61
CA ASP A 434 -27.77 46.02 -7.28
C ASP A 434 -26.50 45.16 -7.26
N VAL A 435 -25.35 45.76 -7.60
CA VAL A 435 -24.07 45.03 -7.69
C VAL A 435 -22.93 45.83 -7.04
N LYS A 436 -22.67 45.54 -5.76
CA LYS A 436 -21.43 44.90 -5.28
C LYS A 436 -21.31 44.94 -3.77
N SER A 437 -20.77 43.85 -3.24
CA SER A 437 -19.94 43.89 -2.03
C SER A 437 -18.85 42.84 -2.15
N ALA A 438 -17.74 43.08 -1.47
CA ALA A 438 -16.57 42.22 -1.48
C ALA A 438 -16.94 40.75 -1.24
N ALA A 439 -16.24 39.84 -1.91
CA ALA A 439 -16.37 38.42 -1.63
C ALA A 439 -16.02 38.16 -0.16
N ALA A 440 -16.92 37.50 0.55
CA ALA A 440 -16.80 37.22 1.98
C ALA A 440 -16.80 35.71 2.20
N TYR A 441 -15.61 35.15 2.34
CA TYR A 441 -15.40 33.73 2.59
C TYR A 441 -14.24 33.54 3.56
N PHE A 442 -14.36 32.54 4.42
CA PHE A 442 -13.35 32.22 5.40
C PHE A 442 -13.18 30.70 5.49
N TYR A 443 -11.95 30.29 5.75
CA TYR A 443 -11.58 28.94 6.13
C TYR A 443 -10.72 29.05 7.38
N VAL A 444 -11.26 28.57 8.49
CA VAL A 444 -10.64 28.68 9.81
C VAL A 444 -10.59 27.32 10.45
N GLN A 445 -9.51 27.07 11.18
CA GLN A 445 -9.23 25.82 11.84
C GLN A 445 -8.91 26.11 13.30
N ARG A 446 -9.08 25.09 14.15
CA ARG A 446 -8.68 25.14 15.54
C ARG A 446 -7.41 24.29 15.71
N SER A 447 -6.32 24.86 16.23
CA SER A 447 -5.08 24.10 16.51
C SER A 447 -5.15 23.33 17.83
N ASN A 448 -5.94 23.78 18.80
CA ASN A 448 -6.15 23.01 20.03
C ASN A 448 -7.18 21.89 19.81
N ALA A 449 -6.77 20.65 20.13
CA ALA A 449 -7.53 19.42 19.91
C ALA A 449 -8.86 19.33 20.69
N HIS A 450 -9.06 20.15 21.73
CA HIS A 450 -10.24 20.02 22.60
C HIS A 450 -11.03 21.33 22.75
N PHE A 451 -12.36 21.19 22.68
CA PHE A 451 -13.35 22.21 23.02
C PHE A 451 -14.53 21.54 23.72
N ASN A 452 -14.81 21.92 24.98
CA ASN A 452 -15.79 21.26 25.84
C ASN A 452 -16.80 22.23 26.47
N GLN A 453 -16.90 23.46 25.95
CA GLN A 453 -17.80 24.48 26.49
C GLN A 453 -19.16 24.44 25.78
N THR A 454 -20.24 24.33 26.55
CA THR A 454 -21.61 24.30 26.04
C THR A 454 -22.14 25.72 25.80
N LYS A 455 -22.98 25.91 24.77
CA LYS A 455 -23.61 27.20 24.41
C LYS A 455 -22.64 28.37 24.20
N THR A 456 -21.39 28.07 23.90
CA THR A 456 -20.34 29.07 23.67
C THR A 456 -19.90 28.98 22.22
N PRO A 457 -19.78 30.11 21.49
CA PRO A 457 -19.22 30.11 20.14
C PRO A 457 -17.84 29.44 20.13
N ILE A 458 -17.59 28.54 19.17
CA ILE A 458 -16.31 27.83 19.05
C ILE A 458 -15.28 28.83 18.50
N PRO A 459 -14.20 29.15 19.24
CA PRO A 459 -13.14 30.00 18.72
C PRO A 459 -12.18 29.19 17.84
N PHE A 460 -11.63 29.86 16.83
CA PHE A 460 -10.68 29.29 15.88
C PHE A 460 -9.39 30.11 15.94
N ASP A 461 -8.27 29.45 16.21
CA ASP A 461 -6.95 30.05 16.42
C ASP A 461 -6.05 29.96 15.17
N VAL A 462 -6.48 29.23 14.15
CA VAL A 462 -5.75 29.13 12.87
C VAL A 462 -6.60 29.72 11.75
N GLU A 463 -6.21 30.89 11.29
CA GLU A 463 -6.74 31.47 10.04
C GLU A 463 -6.01 30.87 8.85
N LYS A 464 -6.73 30.17 7.97
CA LYS A 464 -6.20 29.74 6.67
C LYS A 464 -6.59 30.72 5.56
N LEU A 465 -7.77 31.33 5.69
CA LEU A 465 -8.32 32.31 4.74
C LEU A 465 -9.44 33.11 5.42
N ASN A 466 -9.47 34.43 5.23
CA ASN A 466 -10.54 35.29 5.75
C ASN A 466 -10.74 36.50 4.83
N ALA A 467 -11.11 36.22 3.59
CA ALA A 467 -11.33 37.24 2.59
C ALA A 467 -12.55 38.10 2.97
N GLY A 468 -12.36 39.41 2.99
CA GLY A 468 -13.36 40.37 3.43
C GLY A 468 -13.40 40.60 4.95
N GLY A 469 -12.53 39.95 5.74
CA GLY A 469 -12.41 40.18 7.18
C GLY A 469 -13.69 39.90 7.97
N ALA A 470 -14.56 39.07 7.40
CA ALA A 470 -15.91 38.86 7.90
C ALA A 470 -15.95 37.87 9.08
N PHE A 471 -14.91 37.06 9.29
CA PHE A 471 -14.82 36.14 10.42
C PHE A 471 -13.89 36.65 11.51
N ASN A 472 -14.35 36.64 12.76
CA ASN A 472 -13.54 37.02 13.91
C ASN A 472 -13.09 35.76 14.68
N LEU A 473 -11.79 35.46 14.61
CA LEU A 473 -11.13 34.29 15.20
C LEU A 473 -11.38 34.13 16.70
N ASN A 474 -11.26 35.22 17.46
CA ASN A 474 -11.38 35.21 18.91
C ASN A 474 -12.82 34.99 19.39
N SER A 475 -13.80 35.51 18.67
CA SER A 475 -15.22 35.39 19.05
C SER A 475 -15.93 34.22 18.36
N GLY A 476 -15.33 33.60 17.35
CA GLY A 476 -15.96 32.56 16.52
C GLY A 476 -17.15 33.08 15.70
N LYS A 477 -17.28 34.40 15.51
CA LYS A 477 -18.44 35.04 14.88
C LYS A 477 -18.14 35.49 13.46
N PHE A 478 -19.04 35.13 12.55
CA PHE A 478 -19.10 35.66 11.19
C PHE A 478 -20.05 36.86 11.14
N THR A 479 -19.60 37.97 10.57
CA THR A 479 -20.40 39.17 10.32
C THR A 479 -20.68 39.26 8.83
N THR A 480 -21.94 39.21 8.44
CA THR A 480 -22.34 39.28 7.03
C THR A 480 -22.12 40.68 6.47
N PRO A 481 -21.19 40.88 5.52
CA PRO A 481 -20.92 42.21 4.98
C PRO A 481 -22.06 42.69 4.08
N VAL A 482 -22.87 41.77 3.52
CA VAL A 482 -24.09 42.10 2.77
C VAL A 482 -25.24 41.13 2.99
N LYS A 483 -26.43 41.54 2.54
CA LYS A 483 -27.58 40.66 2.37
C LYS A 483 -27.31 39.71 1.20
N GLY A 484 -27.64 38.44 1.36
CA GLY A 484 -27.41 37.43 0.34
C GLY A 484 -27.49 36.00 0.90
N LYS A 485 -27.23 35.02 0.03
CA LYS A 485 -27.15 33.61 0.43
C LYS A 485 -25.73 33.25 0.84
N TYR A 486 -25.59 32.64 2.00
CA TYR A 486 -24.31 32.21 2.55
C TYR A 486 -24.34 30.70 2.79
N PHE A 487 -23.27 30.02 2.39
CA PHE A 487 -23.10 28.59 2.60
C PHE A 487 -22.05 28.36 3.67
N PHE A 488 -22.41 27.61 4.70
CA PHE A 488 -21.53 27.25 5.79
C PHE A 488 -21.36 25.74 5.85
N THR A 489 -20.11 25.30 5.93
CA THR A 489 -19.73 23.91 6.23
C THR A 489 -18.82 23.93 7.43
N ALA A 490 -19.20 23.21 8.49
CA ALA A 490 -18.38 23.07 9.69
C ALA A 490 -18.20 21.58 9.98
N SER A 491 -16.95 21.12 10.14
CA SER A 491 -16.62 19.72 10.42
C SER A 491 -15.80 19.61 11.71
N GLY A 492 -16.06 18.60 12.53
CA GLY A 492 -15.29 18.34 13.76
C GLY A 492 -15.43 16.90 14.24
N ILE A 493 -14.52 16.47 15.11
CA ILE A 493 -14.53 15.14 15.73
C ILE A 493 -14.88 15.32 17.22
N PRO A 494 -16.06 14.86 17.68
CA PRO A 494 -16.42 14.81 19.08
C PRO A 494 -15.67 13.68 19.79
N ASP A 495 -15.29 13.93 21.02
CA ASP A 495 -14.69 12.96 21.94
C ASP A 495 -15.58 12.88 23.19
N PHE A 496 -16.10 11.69 23.49
CA PHE A 496 -16.95 11.45 24.64
C PHE A 496 -16.18 10.63 25.69
N PRO A 497 -15.94 11.17 26.89
CA PRO A 497 -15.29 10.42 27.95
C PRO A 497 -16.21 9.32 28.48
N ALA A 498 -15.61 8.24 29.01
CA ALA A 498 -16.33 7.16 29.66
C ALA A 498 -17.19 7.71 30.82
N SER A 499 -18.51 7.48 30.76
CA SER A 499 -19.48 7.96 31.76
C SER A 499 -20.45 6.86 32.16
N SER A 500 -20.93 6.92 33.40
CA SER A 500 -22.01 6.07 33.94
C SER A 500 -23.42 6.47 33.45
N SER A 501 -23.55 7.60 32.76
CA SER A 501 -24.82 8.09 32.23
C SER A 501 -25.22 7.37 30.95
N ALA A 502 -26.40 6.74 30.94
CA ALA A 502 -26.91 5.96 29.81
C ALA A 502 -27.16 6.78 28.54
N ARG A 503 -27.15 8.12 28.58
CA ARG A 503 -27.24 8.97 27.39
C ARG A 503 -26.33 10.20 27.46
N GLN A 504 -25.54 10.43 26.41
CA GLN A 504 -24.80 11.68 26.22
C GLN A 504 -25.20 12.30 24.88
N ASN A 505 -25.48 13.60 24.88
CA ASN A 505 -25.86 14.32 23.68
C ASN A 505 -24.82 15.40 23.37
N MET A 506 -24.44 15.52 22.10
CA MET A 506 -23.70 16.68 21.61
C MET A 506 -24.48 17.32 20.47
N ASP A 507 -24.64 18.65 20.59
CA ASP A 507 -25.25 19.50 19.58
C ASP A 507 -24.24 20.52 19.09
N ILE A 508 -24.00 20.56 17.79
CA ILE A 508 -23.29 21.66 17.14
C ILE A 508 -24.32 22.47 16.37
N GLY A 509 -24.61 23.67 16.86
CA GLY A 509 -25.59 24.58 16.29
C GLY A 509 -24.93 25.78 15.61
N LEU A 510 -25.45 26.16 14.44
CA LEU A 510 -25.17 27.44 13.82
C LEU A 510 -26.27 28.44 14.22
N TYR A 511 -25.87 29.55 14.80
CA TYR A 511 -26.78 30.58 15.32
C TYR A 511 -26.66 31.89 14.53
N LYS A 512 -27.79 32.50 14.18
CA LYS A 512 -27.87 33.87 13.65
C LYS A 512 -28.48 34.77 14.71
N ASN A 513 -27.72 35.75 15.19
CA ASN A 513 -28.16 36.74 16.18
C ASN A 513 -28.87 36.11 17.41
N GLY A 514 -28.39 34.95 17.86
CA GLY A 514 -28.96 34.21 19.00
C GLY A 514 -30.05 33.19 18.65
N GLY A 515 -30.61 33.21 17.44
CA GLY A 515 -31.54 32.20 16.95
C GLY A 515 -30.82 30.99 16.34
N LEU A 516 -31.20 29.77 16.73
CA LEU A 516 -30.67 28.55 16.12
C LEU A 516 -31.19 28.41 14.69
N MET A 517 -30.27 28.27 13.73
CA MET A 517 -30.61 28.18 12.31
C MET A 517 -30.45 26.78 11.73
N GLY A 518 -29.59 25.98 12.34
CA GLY A 518 -29.42 24.58 12.01
C GLY A 518 -28.50 23.95 13.04
N ALA A 519 -28.75 22.69 13.38
CA ALA A 519 -27.92 21.93 14.29
C ALA A 519 -27.62 20.56 13.70
N ALA A 520 -26.41 20.04 13.93
CA ALA A 520 -26.19 18.60 13.92
C ALA A 520 -26.37 18.10 15.35
N HIS A 521 -27.22 17.09 15.48
CA HIS A 521 -27.52 16.41 16.74
C HIS A 521 -26.85 15.05 16.77
N GLN A 522 -26.22 14.69 17.89
CA GLN A 522 -25.75 13.34 18.15
C GLN A 522 -26.29 12.84 19.50
N LEU A 523 -27.07 11.75 19.44
CA LEU A 523 -27.51 10.96 20.59
C LEU A 523 -26.57 9.78 20.79
N MET A 524 -26.02 9.65 21.99
CA MET A 524 -25.32 8.45 22.45
C MET A 524 -26.17 7.74 23.49
N GLN A 525 -26.37 6.43 23.37
CA GLN A 525 -26.99 5.59 24.39
C GLN A 525 -25.95 4.55 24.84
N ILE A 526 -25.46 4.65 26.09
CA ILE A 526 -24.30 3.89 26.59
C ILE A 526 -24.76 2.57 27.25
N PHE A 527 -24.32 1.43 26.71
CA PHE A 527 -24.07 0.19 27.47
C PHE A 527 -22.54 0.01 27.58
N MET A 528 -21.96 0.59 28.64
CA MET A 528 -20.59 0.54 29.21
C MET A 528 -19.31 0.81 28.35
N ALA A 529 -18.52 1.77 28.87
CA ALA A 529 -17.06 1.77 29.11
C ALA A 529 -15.98 1.89 28.01
N THR A 530 -16.19 2.58 26.87
CA THR A 530 -15.08 2.99 25.97
C THR A 530 -15.28 4.39 25.35
N SER A 531 -14.18 5.11 25.07
CA SER A 531 -14.15 6.42 24.36
C SER A 531 -14.41 6.22 22.86
N PHE A 532 -15.06 7.18 22.21
CA PHE A 532 -15.50 7.10 20.81
C PHE A 532 -15.32 8.43 20.07
N ARG A 533 -14.73 8.40 18.86
CA ARG A 533 -14.45 9.58 18.01
C ARG A 533 -15.17 9.48 16.66
N ASN A 534 -16.07 10.43 16.36
CA ASN A 534 -16.88 10.41 15.12
C ASN A 534 -16.87 11.73 14.35
N GLN A 535 -16.18 11.85 13.20
CA GLN A 535 -16.26 13.09 12.42
C GLN A 535 -17.71 13.42 12.01
N ARG A 536 -18.15 14.66 12.29
CA ARG A 536 -19.48 15.20 11.96
C ARG A 536 -19.34 16.50 11.22
N THR A 537 -20.17 16.68 10.19
CA THR A 537 -20.20 17.91 9.40
C THR A 537 -21.60 18.49 9.40
N VAL A 538 -21.74 19.74 9.79
CA VAL A 538 -22.95 20.56 9.66
C VAL A 538 -22.85 21.31 8.33
N ARG A 539 -23.88 21.22 7.49
CA ARG A 539 -24.01 22.04 6.27
C ARG A 539 -25.31 22.82 6.32
N VAL A 540 -25.22 24.15 6.20
CA VAL A 540 -26.38 25.03 6.21
C VAL A 540 -26.27 26.05 5.08
N LEU A 541 -27.30 26.13 4.26
CA LEU A 541 -27.49 27.21 3.30
C LEU A 541 -28.41 28.25 3.93
N MET A 542 -27.90 29.43 4.20
CA MET A 542 -28.66 30.53 4.80
C MET A 542 -29.06 31.53 3.73
N ASN A 543 -30.34 31.92 3.70
CA ASN A 543 -30.79 33.09 2.97
C ASN A 543 -30.96 34.28 3.93
N MET A 544 -30.23 35.39 3.71
CA MET A 544 -30.27 36.57 4.59
C MET A 544 -31.30 37.62 4.14
N ASP A 545 -32.29 37.23 3.35
CA ASP A 545 -33.36 38.12 2.88
C ASP A 545 -34.43 38.32 3.96
N HIS A 546 -34.66 39.59 4.30
CA HIS A 546 -35.73 40.16 5.15
C HIS A 546 -35.51 40.38 6.65
N TRP A 547 -35.76 41.65 7.02
CA TRP A 547 -36.11 42.15 8.35
C TRP A 547 -37.55 41.73 8.70
N LEU A 548 -37.76 41.32 9.96
CA LEU A 548 -38.97 41.61 10.72
C LEU A 548 -38.52 41.89 12.18
N PRO A 549 -38.85 43.04 12.78
CA PRO A 549 -38.59 43.27 14.19
C PRO A 549 -39.75 42.72 15.01
N TYR A 550 -39.55 41.70 15.84
CA TYR A 550 -40.44 41.46 16.99
C TYR A 550 -39.68 40.74 18.12
N PHE A 551 -39.63 41.42 19.27
CA PHE A 551 -39.47 40.82 20.60
C PHE A 551 -40.85 40.33 21.07
N ASN A 552 -40.93 39.14 21.70
CA ASN A 552 -41.47 38.98 23.06
C ASN A 552 -41.27 37.56 23.62
N GLN A 553 -40.86 37.56 24.89
CA GLN A 553 -40.79 36.52 25.96
C GLN A 553 -40.38 35.09 25.63
#